data_AF-A0A0H5CJR6-F1
#
_entry.id   AF-A0A0H5CJR6-F1
#
_cell.length_a   1.000
_cell.length_b   1.000
_cell.length_c   1.000
_cell.angle_alpha   90.00
_cell.angle_beta   90.00
_cell.angle_gamma   90.00
#
_symmetry.space_group_name_H-M   'P 1'
#
loop_
_entity.id
_entity.type
_entity.pdbx_description
1 polymer ?
#
loop_
_entity_poly.entity_id
_entity_poly.type
_entity_poly.pdbx_seq_one_letter_code
_entity_poly.pdbx_strand_id
1 'polypeptide(L)'
;MDGAEPVLDPMLESLPDAVVAAMEVRDAWRKRVAEQGGGLEFLISDLARWRPGSAVKVAFLDGDTALHQDIVDATKQITDACHLELDFGLVNGKFRRWKTTDTARVADIQVSFDKGGFWSLVGTDSNDPNISDPANGIGGGPGQRSLNLGGFATQRPARWKGTARHEFMHALAFHHSHQNMRGPCKDEFRWEDDPGYVPTTDARGVFVPDPAGRRPGIYTYLAGPPNRWSRGKVDHNLRTVESPDVIAGPFDTDSVMLYQFQAFFYKTSPSPCGPTGNGEDLSDGDKRGLRLIYPHTEEGMSDIKTRAGAALDKMGDEAGIERSPFEARVVELLNGLVNA
;
A
#
# COMPACT_ATOMS: atom_id res chain seq x y z
N MET A 1 -13.34 -32.07 -20.44
CA MET A 1 -12.66 -32.20 -19.13
C MET A 1 -11.65 -31.09 -19.11
N ASP A 2 -12.09 -29.90 -18.71
CA ASP A 2 -11.23 -28.71 -18.69
C ASP A 2 -10.51 -28.68 -17.35
N GLY A 3 -9.20 -28.93 -17.40
CA GLY A 3 -8.29 -28.72 -16.29
C GLY A 3 -8.05 -27.24 -16.10
N ALA A 4 -8.85 -26.60 -15.27
CA ALA A 4 -8.43 -25.37 -14.61
C ALA A 4 -7.50 -25.78 -13.46
N GLU A 5 -6.22 -25.41 -13.54
CA GLU A 5 -5.33 -25.49 -12.38
C GLU A 5 -5.98 -24.73 -11.20
N PRO A 6 -5.92 -25.25 -9.98
CA PRO A 6 -6.48 -24.57 -8.83
C PRO A 6 -5.69 -23.27 -8.62
N VAL A 7 -6.34 -22.14 -8.90
CA VAL A 7 -5.86 -20.83 -8.47
C VAL A 7 -5.71 -20.91 -6.96
N LEU A 8 -4.46 -20.91 -6.48
CA LEU A 8 -4.18 -20.71 -5.06
C LEU A 8 -4.87 -19.41 -4.67
N ASP A 9 -5.82 -19.48 -3.73
CA ASP A 9 -6.50 -18.29 -3.27
C ASP A 9 -5.44 -17.37 -2.64
N PRO A 10 -5.16 -16.20 -3.27
CA PRO A 10 -4.05 -15.37 -2.85
C PRO A 10 -4.37 -14.85 -1.45
N MET A 11 -3.44 -15.06 -0.51
CA MET A 11 -3.55 -14.45 0.80
C MET A 11 -3.65 -12.94 0.62
N LEU A 12 -4.80 -12.36 1.01
CA LEU A 12 -4.96 -10.90 0.97
C LEU A 12 -3.86 -10.24 1.81
N GLU A 13 -3.33 -9.13 1.31
CA GLU A 13 -2.29 -8.35 1.95
C GLU A 13 -2.72 -7.92 3.36
N SER A 14 -1.79 -7.98 4.31
CA SER A 14 -1.94 -7.42 5.64
C SER A 14 -0.58 -7.08 6.20
N LEU A 15 -0.46 -5.85 6.69
CA LEU A 15 0.63 -5.48 7.58
C LEU A 15 0.46 -6.19 8.95
N PRO A 16 1.55 -6.42 9.70
CA PRO A 16 1.49 -6.90 11.08
C PRO A 16 0.73 -5.93 12.00
N ASP A 17 0.04 -6.45 13.02
CA ASP A 17 -0.84 -5.65 13.88
C ASP A 17 -0.09 -4.52 14.63
N ALA A 18 1.18 -4.72 15.00
CA ALA A 18 1.98 -3.69 15.64
C ALA A 18 2.32 -2.51 14.70
N VAL A 19 2.52 -2.80 13.41
CA VAL A 19 2.72 -1.76 12.38
C VAL A 19 1.44 -0.99 12.17
N VAL A 20 0.31 -1.70 12.10
CA VAL A 20 -1.03 -1.08 12.01
C VAL A 20 -1.28 -0.16 13.20
N ALA A 21 -0.99 -0.60 14.42
CA ALA A 21 -1.14 0.22 15.62
C ALA A 21 -0.27 1.49 15.59
N ALA A 22 0.97 1.41 15.09
CA ALA A 22 1.84 2.58 14.93
C ALA A 22 1.27 3.56 13.88
N MET A 23 0.75 3.04 12.77
CA MET A 23 0.08 3.85 11.74
C MET A 23 -1.20 4.50 12.29
N GLU A 24 -2.00 3.81 13.09
CA GLU A 24 -3.20 4.37 13.74
C GLU A 24 -2.87 5.52 14.70
N VAL A 25 -1.78 5.41 15.46
CA VAL A 25 -1.31 6.51 16.33
C VAL A 25 -0.93 7.73 15.51
N ARG A 26 -0.20 7.53 14.40
CA ARG A 26 0.17 8.60 13.46
C ARG A 26 -1.08 9.21 12.82
N ASP A 27 -2.01 8.40 12.35
CA ASP A 27 -3.23 8.88 11.66
C ASP A 27 -4.16 9.62 12.62
N ALA A 28 -4.28 9.16 13.87
CA ALA A 28 -4.99 9.88 14.91
C ALA A 28 -4.33 11.22 15.25
N TRP A 29 -2.99 11.29 15.24
CA TRP A 29 -2.26 12.55 15.41
C TRP A 29 -2.49 13.49 14.22
N ARG A 30 -2.32 12.98 12.99
CA ARG A 30 -2.57 13.70 11.74
C ARG A 30 -3.97 14.32 11.71
N LYS A 31 -5.00 13.53 12.03
CA LYS A 31 -6.39 14.00 12.10
C LYS A 31 -6.57 15.14 13.10
N ARG A 32 -5.99 15.04 14.31
CA ARG A 32 -6.04 16.13 15.31
C ARG A 32 -5.38 17.41 14.80
N VAL A 33 -4.23 17.30 14.12
CA VAL A 33 -3.53 18.44 13.54
C VAL A 33 -4.34 19.10 12.42
N ALA A 34 -4.93 18.28 11.54
CA ALA A 34 -5.85 18.77 10.50
C ALA A 34 -7.05 19.54 11.08
N GLU A 35 -7.68 18.98 12.11
CA GLU A 35 -8.84 19.59 12.79
C GLU A 35 -8.50 20.90 13.52
N GLN A 36 -7.27 21.02 14.06
CA GLN A 36 -6.82 22.21 14.80
C GLN A 36 -6.24 23.30 13.90
N GLY A 37 -5.65 22.94 12.75
CA GLY A 37 -4.88 23.84 11.89
C GLY A 37 -5.61 24.46 10.70
N GLY A 38 -6.94 24.35 10.63
CA GLY A 38 -7.78 25.07 9.66
C GLY A 38 -7.36 24.86 8.20
N GLY A 39 -7.57 23.66 7.65
CA GLY A 39 -7.36 23.36 6.23
C GLY A 39 -5.97 22.82 5.87
N LEU A 40 -5.37 22.00 6.76
CA LEU A 40 -4.19 21.16 6.47
C LEU A 40 -4.57 19.75 5.97
N GLU A 41 -5.86 19.44 5.87
CA GLU A 41 -6.43 18.12 5.53
C GLU A 41 -5.84 17.57 4.21
N PHE A 42 -5.87 18.36 3.14
CA PHE A 42 -5.30 18.01 1.82
C PHE A 42 -3.78 17.83 1.81
N LEU A 43 -3.08 18.30 2.84
CA LEU A 43 -1.63 18.26 2.91
C LEU A 43 -1.13 16.97 3.57
N ILE A 44 -1.93 16.37 4.43
CA ILE A 44 -1.53 15.20 5.22
C ILE A 44 -1.34 13.95 4.36
N SER A 45 -2.14 13.81 3.29
CA SER A 45 -1.91 12.78 2.27
C SER A 45 -0.72 13.12 1.36
N ASP A 46 -0.52 14.40 1.05
CA ASP A 46 0.66 14.93 0.35
C ASP A 46 1.98 14.71 1.15
N LEU A 47 1.90 14.46 2.47
CA LEU A 47 3.06 14.12 3.30
C LEU A 47 3.46 12.65 3.22
N ALA A 48 2.58 11.76 2.77
CA ALA A 48 2.95 10.37 2.57
C ALA A 48 3.82 10.19 1.32
N ARG A 49 3.69 11.04 0.29
CA ARG A 49 4.47 10.90 -0.93
C ARG A 49 5.94 11.29 -0.75
N TRP A 50 6.78 10.72 -1.61
CA TRP A 50 8.15 11.20 -1.79
C TRP A 50 8.16 12.57 -2.47
N ARG A 51 9.32 13.22 -2.46
CA ARG A 51 9.51 14.46 -3.21
C ARG A 51 9.46 14.18 -4.71
N PRO A 52 8.60 14.83 -5.51
CA PRO A 52 8.66 14.75 -6.95
C PRO A 52 10.06 15.13 -7.49
N GLY A 53 10.50 14.44 -8.53
CA GLY A 53 11.83 14.55 -9.12
C GLY A 53 12.96 13.90 -8.30
N SER A 54 12.68 13.32 -7.14
CA SER A 54 13.70 12.65 -6.33
C SER A 54 14.00 11.23 -6.80
N ALA A 55 15.20 10.76 -6.45
CA ALA A 55 15.59 9.36 -6.55
C ALA A 55 15.37 8.69 -5.19
N VAL A 56 14.34 7.84 -5.11
CA VAL A 56 14.01 7.06 -3.92
C VAL A 56 14.92 5.84 -3.90
N LYS A 57 15.74 5.72 -2.86
CA LYS A 57 16.71 4.62 -2.77
C LYS A 57 16.01 3.33 -2.38
N VAL A 58 16.19 2.29 -3.20
CA VAL A 58 15.70 0.92 -2.91
C VAL A 58 16.88 0.00 -2.60
N ALA A 59 16.73 -0.89 -1.62
CA ALA A 59 17.70 -1.94 -1.33
C ALA A 59 17.02 -3.27 -1.03
N PHE A 60 17.72 -4.37 -1.28
CA PHE A 60 17.22 -5.73 -1.07
C PHE A 60 17.93 -6.45 0.09
N LEU A 61 17.17 -7.17 0.92
CA LEU A 61 17.69 -7.99 2.02
C LEU A 61 18.29 -9.31 1.53
N ASP A 62 17.51 -10.00 0.69
CA ASP A 62 17.70 -11.37 0.20
C ASP A 62 17.37 -11.44 -1.31
N GLY A 63 17.20 -12.64 -1.88
CA GLY A 63 17.03 -12.84 -3.33
C GLY A 63 18.32 -12.69 -4.15
N ASP A 64 18.30 -13.21 -5.37
CA ASP A 64 19.43 -13.14 -6.31
C ASP A 64 19.33 -11.95 -7.27
N THR A 65 20.40 -11.69 -8.02
CA THR A 65 20.48 -10.58 -8.99
C THR A 65 19.41 -10.66 -10.07
N ALA A 66 19.02 -11.87 -10.49
CA ALA A 66 17.99 -12.05 -11.51
C ALA A 66 16.63 -11.60 -10.98
N LEU A 67 16.27 -11.99 -9.76
CA LEU A 67 15.05 -11.53 -9.09
C LEU A 67 15.06 -10.01 -8.89
N HIS A 68 16.19 -9.41 -8.49
CA HIS A 68 16.25 -7.95 -8.35
C HIS A 68 16.03 -7.24 -9.69
N GLN A 69 16.63 -7.74 -10.77
CA GLN A 69 16.41 -7.21 -12.11
C GLN A 69 14.95 -7.35 -12.55
N ASP A 70 14.33 -8.50 -12.26
CA ASP A 70 12.90 -8.73 -12.50
C ASP A 70 12.02 -7.68 -11.79
N ILE A 71 12.34 -7.32 -10.55
CA ILE A 71 11.65 -6.23 -9.82
C ILE A 71 11.88 -4.87 -10.49
N VAL A 72 13.12 -4.56 -10.89
CA VAL A 72 13.42 -3.32 -11.62
C VAL A 72 12.57 -3.24 -12.90
N ASP A 73 12.54 -4.30 -13.69
CA ASP A 73 11.80 -4.36 -14.96
C ASP A 73 10.28 -4.23 -14.74
N ALA A 74 9.75 -4.86 -13.69
CA ALA A 74 8.34 -4.75 -13.33
C ALA A 74 7.96 -3.30 -12.96
N THR A 75 8.79 -2.63 -12.15
CA THR A 75 8.51 -1.26 -11.67
C THR A 75 8.70 -0.18 -12.72
N LYS A 76 9.28 -0.48 -13.89
CA LYS A 76 9.50 0.50 -14.97
C LYS A 76 8.21 1.24 -15.40
N GLN A 77 7.06 0.58 -15.42
CA GLN A 77 5.78 1.24 -15.77
C GLN A 77 5.42 2.39 -14.81
N ILE A 78 5.85 2.29 -13.54
CA ILE A 78 5.60 3.30 -12.51
C ILE A 78 6.48 4.52 -12.78
N THR A 79 7.79 4.32 -12.94
CA THR A 79 8.74 5.42 -13.16
C THR A 79 8.58 6.06 -14.54
N ASP A 80 8.14 5.31 -15.56
CA ASP A 80 7.79 5.89 -16.88
C ASP A 80 6.57 6.83 -16.81
N ALA A 81 5.68 6.64 -15.83
CA ALA A 81 4.42 7.37 -15.73
C ALA A 81 4.50 8.62 -14.84
N CYS A 82 5.61 8.84 -14.12
CA CYS A 82 5.66 9.82 -13.05
C CYS A 82 7.03 10.48 -12.90
N HIS A 83 7.07 11.66 -12.29
CA HIS A 83 8.33 12.37 -12.06
C HIS A 83 8.98 11.86 -10.77
N LEU A 84 9.50 10.64 -10.80
CA LEU A 84 10.23 10.03 -9.68
C LEU A 84 11.10 8.87 -10.19
N GLU A 85 12.27 8.69 -9.59
CA GLU A 85 13.15 7.56 -9.87
C GLU A 85 13.15 6.57 -8.70
N LEU A 86 13.12 5.27 -9.02
CA LEU A 86 13.46 4.20 -8.10
C LEU A 86 14.93 3.83 -8.33
N ASP A 87 15.82 4.37 -7.50
CA ASP A 87 17.25 4.10 -7.58
C ASP A 87 17.55 2.78 -6.85
N PHE A 88 17.83 1.70 -7.59
CA PHE A 88 18.19 0.39 -7.03
C PHE A 88 19.70 0.22 -6.74
N GLY A 89 20.51 1.24 -7.04
CA GLY A 89 21.95 1.27 -6.76
C GLY A 89 22.75 0.18 -7.48
N LEU A 90 22.44 -0.09 -8.75
CA LEU A 90 23.17 -1.09 -9.56
C LEU A 90 24.58 -0.60 -9.89
N VAL A 91 25.60 -1.21 -9.27
CA VAL A 91 27.02 -0.92 -9.52
C VAL A 91 27.76 -2.23 -9.74
N ASN A 92 28.48 -2.34 -10.86
CA ASN A 92 29.24 -3.55 -11.22
C ASN A 92 28.41 -4.85 -11.16
N GLY A 93 27.16 -4.79 -11.66
CA GLY A 93 26.24 -5.93 -11.67
C GLY A 93 25.64 -6.30 -10.31
N LYS A 94 25.82 -5.46 -9.28
CA LYS A 94 25.28 -5.69 -7.94
C LYS A 94 24.33 -4.57 -7.54
N PHE A 95 23.12 -4.93 -7.13
CA PHE A 95 22.13 -4.01 -6.58
C PHE A 95 22.46 -3.63 -5.13
N ARG A 96 21.89 -2.52 -4.66
CA ARG A 96 22.02 -2.08 -3.26
C ARG A 96 21.45 -3.12 -2.30
N ARG A 97 22.16 -3.35 -1.21
CA ARG A 97 21.83 -4.35 -0.18
C ARG A 97 21.69 -3.69 1.18
N TRP A 98 20.83 -4.24 2.01
CA TRP A 98 20.73 -3.91 3.43
C TRP A 98 20.74 -5.20 4.26
N LYS A 99 20.96 -5.09 5.58
CA LYS A 99 20.99 -6.20 6.53
C LYS A 99 20.17 -5.87 7.77
N THR A 100 19.61 -6.90 8.40
CA THR A 100 18.90 -6.75 9.68
C THR A 100 19.77 -6.24 10.84
N THR A 101 21.09 -6.29 10.68
CA THR A 101 22.07 -5.76 11.65
C THR A 101 22.47 -4.30 11.39
N ASP A 102 21.97 -3.67 10.33
CA ASP A 102 22.34 -2.30 10.00
C ASP A 102 21.79 -1.33 11.06
N THR A 103 22.67 -0.51 11.62
CA THR A 103 22.32 0.51 12.62
C THR A 103 22.05 1.88 11.99
N ALA A 104 22.34 2.03 10.70
CA ALA A 104 22.02 3.20 9.90
C ALA A 104 21.22 2.78 8.67
N ARG A 105 20.28 3.62 8.26
CA ARG A 105 19.42 3.32 7.10
C ARG A 105 20.24 3.36 5.81
N VAL A 106 20.10 2.32 4.99
CA VAL A 106 20.82 2.17 3.72
C VAL A 106 20.00 2.66 2.52
N ALA A 107 18.68 2.59 2.61
CA ALA A 107 17.75 2.96 1.53
C ALA A 107 16.43 3.46 2.11
N ASP A 108 15.67 4.19 1.29
CA ASP A 108 14.33 4.67 1.64
C ASP A 108 13.29 3.54 1.62
N ILE A 109 13.44 2.58 0.71
CA ILE A 109 12.63 1.36 0.63
C ILE A 109 13.54 0.14 0.84
N GLN A 110 13.27 -0.61 1.91
CA GLN A 110 14.01 -1.80 2.31
C GLN A 110 13.16 -3.04 2.00
N VAL A 111 13.44 -3.66 0.85
CA VAL A 111 12.71 -4.81 0.29
C VAL A 111 13.21 -6.12 0.88
N SER A 112 12.29 -7.02 1.23
CA SER A 112 12.57 -8.41 1.60
C SER A 112 11.69 -9.41 0.86
N PHE A 113 12.08 -10.69 0.90
CA PHE A 113 11.30 -11.82 0.41
C PHE A 113 11.04 -12.88 1.50
N ASP A 114 11.46 -12.60 2.74
CA ASP A 114 11.58 -13.55 3.85
C ASP A 114 10.41 -13.57 4.84
N LYS A 115 9.40 -12.70 4.66
CA LYS A 115 8.15 -12.73 5.44
C LYS A 115 7.01 -13.32 4.62
N GLY A 116 5.95 -13.75 5.32
CA GLY A 116 4.71 -14.17 4.67
C GLY A 116 3.98 -12.99 4.02
N GLY A 117 3.38 -13.25 2.86
CA GLY A 117 2.53 -12.29 2.15
C GLY A 117 3.26 -11.21 1.36
N PHE A 118 2.43 -10.38 0.74
CA PHE A 118 2.85 -9.19 0.01
C PHE A 118 2.31 -7.99 0.78
N TRP A 119 3.16 -7.01 1.04
CA TRP A 119 2.77 -5.77 1.71
C TRP A 119 3.85 -4.70 1.56
N SER A 120 3.44 -3.44 1.67
CA SER A 120 4.35 -2.30 1.80
C SER A 120 3.85 -1.29 2.82
N LEU A 121 4.79 -0.63 3.50
CA LEU A 121 4.53 0.65 4.15
C LEU A 121 4.19 1.69 3.08
N VAL A 122 3.38 2.68 3.46
CA VAL A 122 2.84 3.66 2.53
C VAL A 122 3.79 4.85 2.40
N GLY A 123 4.38 5.02 1.23
CA GLY A 123 5.21 6.19 0.94
C GLY A 123 6.36 6.38 1.92
N THR A 124 6.51 7.59 2.46
CA THR A 124 7.59 7.98 3.38
C THR A 124 7.55 7.30 4.75
N ASP A 125 6.49 6.55 5.08
CA ASP A 125 6.50 5.67 6.25
C ASP A 125 7.62 4.64 6.17
N SER A 126 7.97 4.26 4.93
CA SER A 126 9.06 3.35 4.61
C SER A 126 10.42 3.79 5.19
N ASN A 127 10.56 5.06 5.55
CA ASN A 127 11.77 5.58 6.18
C ASN A 127 11.49 6.44 7.43
N ASP A 128 10.34 6.24 8.07
CA ASP A 128 10.00 6.83 9.36
C ASP A 128 10.33 5.85 10.51
N PRO A 129 11.31 6.16 11.37
CA PRO A 129 11.66 5.28 12.49
C PRO A 129 10.57 5.18 13.57
N ASN A 130 9.56 6.05 13.55
CA ASN A 130 8.42 5.98 14.47
C ASN A 130 7.36 4.96 14.01
N ILE A 131 7.44 4.50 12.75
CA ILE A 131 6.61 3.41 12.22
C ILE A 131 7.44 2.13 12.31
N SER A 132 7.36 1.44 13.45
CA SER A 132 8.28 0.37 13.78
C SER A 132 7.64 -0.76 14.59
N ASP A 133 7.91 -1.98 14.16
CA ASP A 133 7.72 -3.23 14.89
C ASP A 133 9.07 -3.96 14.99
N PRO A 134 9.88 -3.65 16.03
CA PRO A 134 11.18 -4.27 16.22
C PRO A 134 11.11 -5.78 16.45
N ALA A 135 10.02 -6.29 17.02
CA ALA A 135 9.88 -7.71 17.33
C ALA A 135 9.83 -8.55 16.05
N ASN A 136 9.19 -8.03 15.00
CA ASN A 136 9.13 -8.69 13.69
C ASN A 136 10.16 -8.18 12.69
N GLY A 137 10.86 -7.09 13.00
CA GLY A 137 11.84 -6.43 12.13
C GLY A 137 11.18 -5.77 10.92
N ILE A 138 10.03 -5.13 11.14
CA ILE A 138 9.21 -4.48 10.12
C ILE A 138 9.04 -3.01 10.52
N GLY A 139 9.19 -2.07 9.60
CA GLY A 139 9.18 -0.65 9.93
C GLY A 139 10.07 0.20 9.03
N GLY A 140 10.07 1.50 9.26
CA GLY A 140 10.90 2.49 8.55
C GLY A 140 12.29 2.72 9.16
N GLY A 141 12.65 1.95 10.19
CA GLY A 141 13.94 2.05 10.88
C GLY A 141 15.09 1.29 10.18
N PRO A 142 16.34 1.53 10.61
CA PRO A 142 17.49 0.74 10.17
C PRO A 142 17.31 -0.76 10.42
N GLY A 143 17.70 -1.61 9.47
CA GLY A 143 17.59 -3.06 9.60
C GLY A 143 16.16 -3.61 9.62
N GLN A 144 15.16 -2.79 9.27
CA GLN A 144 13.76 -3.18 9.19
C GLN A 144 13.27 -3.26 7.74
N ARG A 145 12.27 -4.10 7.52
CA ARG A 145 11.61 -4.28 6.22
C ARG A 145 10.49 -3.26 6.10
N SER A 146 10.47 -2.52 5.01
CA SER A 146 9.36 -1.62 4.71
C SER A 146 8.51 -2.11 3.54
N LEU A 147 8.99 -3.08 2.76
CA LEU A 147 8.25 -3.76 1.70
C LEU A 147 8.63 -5.24 1.69
N ASN A 148 7.65 -6.13 1.59
CA ASN A 148 7.89 -7.56 1.49
C ASN A 148 7.16 -8.19 0.30
N LEU A 149 7.88 -8.95 -0.50
CA LEU A 149 7.36 -9.76 -1.60
C LEU A 149 7.55 -11.25 -1.28
N GLY A 150 6.81 -11.74 -0.29
CA GLY A 150 7.03 -13.03 0.37
C GLY A 150 7.11 -14.21 -0.60
N GLY A 151 8.18 -14.98 -0.49
CA GLY A 151 8.37 -16.21 -1.28
C GLY A 151 8.89 -16.00 -2.71
N PHE A 152 9.02 -14.76 -3.20
CA PHE A 152 9.53 -14.48 -4.55
C PHE A 152 10.95 -15.04 -4.79
N ALA A 153 11.77 -15.09 -3.74
CA ALA A 153 13.11 -15.68 -3.77
C ALA A 153 13.12 -17.20 -4.07
N THR A 154 12.00 -17.89 -3.81
CA THR A 154 11.85 -19.33 -4.05
C THR A 154 11.01 -19.60 -5.28
N GLN A 155 9.84 -18.97 -5.37
CA GLN A 155 8.91 -19.12 -6.47
C GLN A 155 8.10 -17.84 -6.63
N ARG A 156 8.16 -17.26 -7.83
CA ARG A 156 7.29 -16.15 -8.20
C ARG A 156 5.85 -16.67 -8.40
N PRO A 157 4.84 -16.06 -7.80
CA PRO A 157 3.44 -16.45 -8.03
C PRO A 157 3.01 -16.13 -9.47
N ALA A 158 1.85 -16.64 -9.86
CA ALA A 158 1.16 -16.15 -11.05
C ALA A 158 0.94 -14.63 -10.93
N ARG A 159 1.08 -13.88 -12.03
CA ARG A 159 0.95 -12.42 -12.08
C ARG A 159 1.89 -11.65 -11.12
N TRP A 160 3.06 -12.22 -10.79
CA TRP A 160 4.02 -11.60 -9.86
C TRP A 160 4.40 -10.15 -10.20
N LYS A 161 4.37 -9.77 -11.49
CA LYS A 161 4.64 -8.39 -11.92
C LYS A 161 3.58 -7.41 -11.41
N GLY A 162 2.30 -7.81 -11.46
CA GLY A 162 1.19 -7.04 -10.90
C GLY A 162 1.33 -6.89 -9.39
N THR A 163 1.64 -7.98 -8.68
CA THR A 163 1.93 -7.93 -7.24
C THR A 163 3.09 -6.98 -6.93
N ALA A 164 4.22 -7.09 -7.64
CA ALA A 164 5.35 -6.19 -7.42
C ALA A 164 4.95 -4.72 -7.67
N ARG A 165 4.20 -4.44 -8.74
CA ARG A 165 3.71 -3.09 -9.03
C ARG A 165 2.76 -2.58 -7.95
N HIS A 166 1.86 -3.42 -7.44
CA HIS A 166 0.94 -3.10 -6.35
C HIS A 166 1.70 -2.64 -5.10
N GLU A 167 2.66 -3.44 -4.63
CA GLU A 167 3.43 -3.11 -3.43
C GLU A 167 4.30 -1.87 -3.62
N PHE A 168 4.89 -1.68 -4.80
CA PHE A 168 5.65 -0.46 -5.08
C PHE A 168 4.76 0.77 -5.22
N MET A 169 3.52 0.65 -5.70
CA MET A 169 2.56 1.74 -5.70
C MET A 169 2.19 2.15 -4.26
N HIS A 170 2.01 1.21 -3.33
CA HIS A 170 1.91 1.53 -1.90
C HIS A 170 3.15 2.26 -1.39
N ALA A 171 4.35 1.78 -1.73
CA ALA A 171 5.60 2.46 -1.40
C ALA A 171 5.70 3.87 -2.02
N LEU A 172 4.87 4.22 -3.00
CA LEU A 172 4.74 5.57 -3.58
C LEU A 172 3.48 6.33 -3.10
N ALA A 173 2.92 5.94 -1.96
CA ALA A 173 1.77 6.56 -1.29
C ALA A 173 0.39 6.30 -1.92
N PHE A 174 0.24 5.26 -2.74
CA PHE A 174 -1.09 4.81 -3.15
C PHE A 174 -1.76 3.99 -2.05
N HIS A 175 -3.07 4.11 -1.98
CA HIS A 175 -3.94 3.26 -1.17
C HIS A 175 -4.73 2.33 -2.10
N HIS A 176 -5.34 1.28 -1.54
CA HIS A 176 -6.10 0.35 -2.36
C HIS A 176 -7.31 1.01 -3.02
N SER A 177 -7.55 0.71 -4.29
CA SER A 177 -8.65 1.27 -5.07
C SER A 177 -10.04 0.92 -4.51
N HIS A 178 -10.17 -0.21 -3.80
CA HIS A 178 -11.42 -0.59 -3.13
C HIS A 178 -11.75 0.28 -1.90
N GLN A 179 -10.76 0.96 -1.31
CA GLN A 179 -10.99 1.90 -0.19
C GLN A 179 -11.59 3.23 -0.68
N ASN A 180 -11.55 3.47 -2.00
CA ASN A 180 -12.37 4.48 -2.66
C ASN A 180 -13.79 3.95 -2.87
N MET A 181 -14.53 3.76 -1.77
CA MET A 181 -15.93 3.30 -1.78
C MET A 181 -16.93 4.38 -2.23
N ARG A 182 -16.48 5.34 -3.06
CA ARG A 182 -17.35 6.34 -3.68
C ARG A 182 -18.30 5.66 -4.67
N GLY A 183 -19.58 6.02 -4.58
CA GLY A 183 -20.58 5.60 -5.53
C GLY A 183 -21.05 4.14 -5.35
N PRO A 184 -21.22 3.35 -6.42
CA PRO A 184 -22.00 2.11 -6.40
C PRO A 184 -21.33 0.96 -5.61
N CYS A 185 -20.05 1.05 -5.26
CA CYS A 185 -19.29 -0.07 -4.68
C CYS A 185 -19.44 -0.26 -3.18
N LYS A 186 -19.82 0.78 -2.44
CA LYS A 186 -20.05 0.70 -0.99
C LYS A 186 -21.05 -0.40 -0.61
N ASP A 187 -22.10 -0.53 -1.42
CA ASP A 187 -23.20 -1.45 -1.17
C ASP A 187 -23.09 -2.74 -1.99
N GLU A 188 -22.00 -2.96 -2.72
CA GLU A 188 -21.86 -4.10 -3.63
C GLU A 188 -21.16 -5.30 -2.99
N PHE A 189 -20.46 -5.09 -1.87
CA PHE A 189 -19.81 -6.17 -1.11
C PHE A 189 -20.79 -6.96 -0.23
N ARG A 190 -20.60 -8.27 -0.17
CA ARG A 190 -21.36 -9.22 0.64
C ARG A 190 -20.59 -9.59 1.90
N TRP A 191 -20.65 -8.70 2.87
CA TRP A 191 -19.94 -8.84 4.15
C TRP A 191 -20.37 -10.07 4.96
N GLU A 192 -21.69 -10.30 5.06
CA GLU A 192 -22.29 -11.37 5.85
C GLU A 192 -22.60 -12.61 5.00
N ASP A 193 -22.76 -13.76 5.67
CA ASP A 193 -23.17 -15.01 5.04
C ASP A 193 -24.56 -14.91 4.40
N ASP A 194 -24.83 -15.76 3.40
CA ASP A 194 -26.21 -15.93 2.92
C ASP A 194 -27.10 -16.41 4.09
N PRO A 195 -28.35 -15.93 4.23
CA PRO A 195 -29.21 -16.29 5.36
C PRO A 195 -29.34 -17.81 5.58
N GLY A 196 -28.97 -18.26 6.78
CA GLY A 196 -29.02 -19.66 7.17
C GLY A 196 -27.86 -20.53 6.67
N TYR A 197 -26.84 -19.93 6.05
CA TYR A 197 -25.61 -20.64 5.68
C TYR A 197 -25.05 -21.46 6.86
N VAL A 198 -24.65 -22.69 6.56
CA VAL A 198 -23.98 -23.57 7.52
C VAL A 198 -22.48 -23.58 7.19
N PRO A 199 -21.59 -23.19 8.12
CA PRO A 199 -20.14 -23.17 7.89
C PRO A 199 -19.64 -24.51 7.32
N THR A 200 -19.24 -24.48 6.06
CA THR A 200 -18.76 -25.63 5.30
C THR A 200 -17.39 -25.31 4.73
N THR A 201 -16.45 -26.26 4.78
CA THR A 201 -15.08 -26.07 4.31
C THR A 201 -14.68 -27.14 3.31
N ASP A 202 -13.75 -26.80 2.42
CA ASP A 202 -13.06 -27.77 1.57
C ASP A 202 -11.95 -28.52 2.33
N ALA A 203 -11.24 -29.42 1.64
CA ALA A 203 -10.14 -30.20 2.23
C ALA A 203 -8.96 -29.35 2.71
N ARG A 204 -8.86 -28.08 2.29
CA ARG A 204 -7.83 -27.12 2.70
C ARG A 204 -8.29 -26.28 3.89
N GLY A 205 -9.54 -26.44 4.34
CA GLY A 205 -10.16 -25.64 5.39
C GLY A 205 -10.71 -24.30 4.90
N VAL A 206 -10.74 -24.04 3.60
CA VAL A 206 -11.30 -22.81 3.02
C VAL A 206 -12.83 -22.91 3.04
N PHE A 207 -13.51 -21.85 3.47
CA PHE A 207 -14.98 -21.83 3.49
C PHE A 207 -15.55 -21.84 2.07
N VAL A 208 -16.56 -22.70 1.84
CA VAL A 208 -17.19 -22.94 0.53
C VAL A 208 -18.71 -22.96 0.66
N PRO A 209 -19.47 -22.89 -0.45
CA PRO A 209 -20.92 -23.02 -0.37
C PRO A 209 -21.35 -24.31 0.34
N ASP A 210 -22.40 -24.22 1.14
CA ASP A 210 -22.96 -25.37 1.86
C ASP A 210 -23.74 -26.31 0.92
N PRO A 211 -24.21 -27.49 1.37
CA PRO A 211 -24.95 -28.42 0.53
C PRO A 211 -26.26 -27.85 -0.07
N ALA A 212 -26.80 -26.76 0.49
CA ALA A 212 -27.96 -26.05 -0.03
C ALA A 212 -27.57 -24.90 -0.99
N GLY A 213 -26.28 -24.74 -1.30
CA GLY A 213 -25.75 -23.72 -2.19
C GLY A 213 -25.63 -22.33 -1.55
N ARG A 214 -25.85 -22.19 -0.24
CA ARG A 214 -25.68 -20.91 0.48
C ARG A 214 -24.20 -20.64 0.68
N ARG A 215 -23.78 -19.37 0.61
CA ARG A 215 -22.35 -19.00 0.53
C ARG A 215 -21.86 -18.29 1.80
N PRO A 216 -20.59 -18.49 2.20
CA PRO A 216 -19.96 -17.73 3.27
C PRO A 216 -19.73 -16.28 2.84
N GLY A 217 -20.02 -15.30 3.68
CA GLY A 217 -19.68 -13.89 3.52
C GLY A 217 -18.20 -13.63 3.68
N ILE A 218 -17.79 -12.39 3.39
CA ILE A 218 -16.39 -11.97 3.47
C ILE A 218 -15.81 -12.24 4.87
N TYR A 219 -16.56 -11.96 5.94
CA TYR A 219 -16.08 -12.21 7.30
C TYR A 219 -15.79 -13.68 7.57
N THR A 220 -16.72 -14.56 7.21
CA THR A 220 -16.54 -15.99 7.42
C THR A 220 -15.42 -16.51 6.54
N TYR A 221 -15.38 -16.12 5.26
CA TYR A 221 -14.34 -16.56 4.34
C TYR A 221 -12.93 -16.20 4.84
N LEU A 222 -12.71 -14.93 5.21
CA LEU A 222 -11.40 -14.44 5.65
C LEU A 222 -11.00 -14.90 7.06
N ALA A 223 -11.92 -15.42 7.86
CA ALA A 223 -11.60 -16.12 9.11
C ALA A 223 -10.94 -17.49 8.86
N GLY A 224 -11.09 -18.05 7.65
CA GLY A 224 -10.42 -19.26 7.20
C GLY A 224 -8.97 -19.03 6.76
N PRO A 225 -8.22 -20.11 6.48
CA PRO A 225 -6.91 -20.00 5.84
C PRO A 225 -7.03 -19.42 4.41
N PRO A 226 -6.00 -18.72 3.91
CA PRO A 226 -4.72 -18.43 4.58
C PRO A 226 -4.78 -17.24 5.55
N ASN A 227 -5.79 -16.36 5.45
CA ASN A 227 -5.82 -15.07 6.14
C ASN A 227 -6.02 -15.17 7.66
N ARG A 228 -6.99 -15.96 8.12
CA ARG A 228 -7.37 -16.10 9.53
C ARG A 228 -7.64 -14.76 10.22
N TRP A 229 -8.24 -13.82 9.50
CA TRP A 229 -8.53 -12.47 10.02
C TRP A 229 -9.74 -12.48 10.94
N SER A 230 -9.64 -11.75 12.05
CA SER A 230 -10.79 -11.43 12.87
C SER A 230 -11.71 -10.44 12.14
N ARG A 231 -12.99 -10.37 12.55
CA ARG A 231 -13.94 -9.40 12.00
C ARG A 231 -13.42 -7.97 12.07
N GLY A 232 -12.80 -7.59 13.20
CA GLY A 232 -12.22 -6.25 13.36
C GLY A 232 -11.06 -5.99 12.39
N LYS A 233 -10.24 -7.00 12.09
CA LYS A 233 -9.16 -6.89 11.09
C LYS A 233 -9.72 -6.77 9.67
N VAL A 234 -10.79 -7.51 9.34
CA VAL A 234 -11.53 -7.34 8.07
C VAL A 234 -12.12 -5.93 7.98
N ASP A 235 -12.73 -5.43 9.04
CA ASP A 235 -13.30 -4.08 9.10
C ASP A 235 -12.21 -3.02 8.86
N HIS A 236 -11.06 -3.14 9.54
CA HIS A 236 -9.93 -2.22 9.38
C HIS A 236 -9.33 -2.26 7.97
N ASN A 237 -9.07 -3.45 7.43
CA ASN A 237 -8.38 -3.58 6.14
C ASN A 237 -9.28 -3.28 4.94
N LEU A 238 -10.56 -3.67 5.00
CA LEU A 238 -11.46 -3.68 3.83
C LEU A 238 -12.64 -2.70 3.91
N ARG A 239 -13.03 -2.23 5.11
CA ARG A 239 -14.17 -1.31 5.31
C ARG A 239 -13.75 0.09 5.73
N THR A 240 -12.49 0.44 5.51
CA THR A 240 -11.95 1.76 5.84
C THR A 240 -12.79 2.84 5.17
N VAL A 241 -13.31 3.74 6.01
CA VAL A 241 -14.16 4.86 5.60
C VAL A 241 -13.28 5.88 4.88
N GLU A 242 -13.82 6.44 3.80
CA GLU A 242 -13.21 7.52 3.04
C GLU A 242 -12.55 8.56 3.96
N SER A 243 -11.23 8.72 3.83
CA SER A 243 -10.62 9.97 4.23
C SER A 243 -10.86 10.98 3.10
N PRO A 244 -11.31 12.21 3.39
CA PRO A 244 -11.32 13.29 2.40
C PRO A 244 -9.93 13.57 1.80
N ASP A 245 -8.88 13.03 2.41
CA ASP A 245 -7.48 13.25 2.08
C ASP A 245 -6.95 12.35 0.95
N VAL A 246 -7.64 11.27 0.56
CA VAL A 246 -7.17 10.43 -0.56
C VAL A 246 -7.37 11.22 -1.86
N ILE A 247 -6.33 11.33 -2.69
CA ILE A 247 -6.45 11.79 -4.10
C ILE A 247 -7.21 10.70 -4.85
N ALA A 248 -8.52 10.65 -4.60
CA ALA A 248 -9.42 9.64 -5.10
C ALA A 248 -9.93 10.12 -6.46
N GLY A 249 -9.28 9.62 -7.51
CA GLY A 249 -9.86 9.62 -8.85
C GLY A 249 -11.16 8.81 -8.90
N PRO A 250 -11.81 8.70 -10.07
CA PRO A 250 -12.93 7.76 -10.23
C PRO A 250 -12.47 6.33 -9.89
N PHE A 251 -13.39 5.52 -9.36
CA PHE A 251 -13.13 4.09 -9.17
C PHE A 251 -12.69 3.45 -10.49
N ASP A 252 -11.63 2.66 -10.43
CA ASP A 252 -10.97 2.06 -11.59
C ASP A 252 -10.91 0.54 -11.43
N THR A 253 -11.75 -0.16 -12.20
CA THR A 253 -11.84 -1.63 -12.22
C THR A 253 -10.62 -2.29 -12.88
N ASP A 254 -9.82 -1.54 -13.61
CA ASP A 254 -8.60 -2.04 -14.27
C ASP A 254 -7.34 -1.81 -13.43
N SER A 255 -7.45 -1.03 -12.34
CA SER A 255 -6.33 -0.65 -11.47
C SER A 255 -5.60 -1.86 -10.89
N VAL A 256 -4.27 -1.83 -10.92
CA VAL A 256 -3.44 -2.82 -10.22
C VAL A 256 -3.64 -2.75 -8.70
N MET A 257 -4.12 -1.61 -8.18
CA MET A 257 -4.41 -1.37 -6.76
C MET A 257 -5.78 -1.91 -6.32
N LEU A 258 -6.56 -2.50 -7.22
CA LEU A 258 -7.83 -3.15 -6.89
C LEU A 258 -7.59 -4.61 -6.46
N TYR A 259 -8.05 -4.94 -5.24
CA TYR A 259 -8.04 -6.34 -4.80
C TYR A 259 -8.88 -7.21 -5.72
N GLN A 260 -8.31 -8.35 -6.12
CA GLN A 260 -9.02 -9.38 -6.85
C GLN A 260 -9.79 -10.27 -5.89
N PHE A 261 -10.96 -9.80 -5.47
CA PHE A 261 -11.85 -10.60 -4.65
C PHE A 261 -12.54 -11.70 -5.46
N GLN A 262 -12.84 -12.81 -4.78
CA GLN A 262 -13.63 -13.89 -5.36
C GLN A 262 -15.01 -13.37 -5.80
N ALA A 263 -15.57 -13.92 -6.89
CA ALA A 263 -16.84 -13.43 -7.45
C ALA A 263 -18.00 -13.40 -6.43
N PHE A 264 -17.99 -14.30 -5.43
CA PHE A 264 -19.02 -14.36 -4.39
C PHE A 264 -18.90 -13.27 -3.32
N PHE A 265 -17.81 -12.49 -3.30
CA PHE A 265 -17.66 -11.32 -2.44
C PHE A 265 -18.60 -10.20 -2.87
N TYR A 266 -19.08 -10.23 -4.12
CA TYR A 266 -19.98 -9.24 -4.67
C TYR A 266 -21.43 -9.72 -4.64
N LYS A 267 -22.38 -8.78 -4.56
CA LYS A 267 -23.82 -9.06 -4.63
C LYS A 267 -24.27 -9.40 -6.04
N THR A 268 -23.62 -8.85 -7.07
CA THR A 268 -23.92 -9.09 -8.49
C THR A 268 -22.76 -9.77 -9.23
N SER A 269 -23.06 -10.44 -10.34
CA SER A 269 -22.07 -11.11 -11.19
C SER A 269 -22.47 -10.96 -12.67
N PRO A 270 -21.69 -10.25 -13.51
CA PRO A 270 -20.49 -9.48 -13.15
C PRO A 270 -20.83 -8.30 -12.24
N SER A 271 -19.94 -8.01 -11.30
CA SER A 271 -20.08 -6.85 -10.42
C SER A 271 -19.49 -5.61 -11.09
N PRO A 272 -20.12 -4.42 -11.00
CA PRO A 272 -19.48 -3.17 -11.42
C PRO A 272 -18.24 -2.82 -10.58
N CYS A 273 -18.03 -3.53 -9.47
CA CYS A 273 -16.91 -3.34 -8.54
C CYS A 273 -15.89 -4.49 -8.59
N GLY A 274 -16.11 -5.43 -9.52
CA GLY A 274 -15.19 -6.51 -9.80
C GLY A 274 -14.01 -6.03 -10.66
N PRO A 275 -12.82 -6.65 -10.51
CA PRO A 275 -11.69 -6.33 -11.37
C PRO A 275 -11.98 -6.74 -12.83
N THR A 276 -11.71 -5.82 -13.75
CA THR A 276 -11.76 -6.07 -15.21
C THR A 276 -10.37 -6.08 -15.85
N GLY A 277 -9.37 -5.57 -15.13
CA GLY A 277 -7.98 -5.53 -15.58
C GLY A 277 -7.30 -6.90 -15.62
N ASN A 278 -6.16 -6.96 -16.30
CA ASN A 278 -5.35 -8.19 -16.37
C ASN A 278 -4.66 -8.55 -15.04
N GLY A 279 -4.65 -7.63 -14.08
CA GLY A 279 -3.97 -7.79 -12.79
C GLY A 279 -2.45 -7.81 -12.90
N GLU A 280 -1.88 -7.33 -14.01
CA GLU A 280 -0.45 -7.27 -14.25
C GLU A 280 0.02 -5.84 -14.53
N ASP A 281 -0.63 -5.10 -15.43
CA ASP A 281 -0.17 -3.80 -15.89
C ASP A 281 -0.88 -2.63 -15.20
N LEU A 282 -0.22 -1.48 -15.15
CA LEU A 282 -0.85 -0.25 -14.67
C LEU A 282 -1.97 0.17 -15.61
N SER A 283 -3.14 0.43 -15.05
CA SER A 283 -4.26 1.02 -15.77
C SER A 283 -3.97 2.47 -16.16
N ASP A 284 -4.84 3.06 -16.99
CA ASP A 284 -4.77 4.49 -17.25
C ASP A 284 -5.12 5.33 -16.01
N GLY A 285 -5.94 4.80 -15.09
CA GLY A 285 -6.23 5.43 -13.80
C GLY A 285 -5.01 5.46 -12.89
N ASP A 286 -4.29 4.35 -12.78
CA ASP A 286 -3.04 4.25 -12.01
C ASP A 286 -2.02 5.27 -12.52
N LYS A 287 -1.79 5.30 -13.84
CA LYS A 287 -0.87 6.25 -14.48
C LYS A 287 -1.31 7.71 -14.29
N ARG A 288 -2.62 7.99 -14.30
CA ARG A 288 -3.15 9.34 -14.00
C ARG A 288 -2.89 9.72 -12.56
N GLY A 289 -3.17 8.85 -11.60
CA GLY A 289 -2.87 9.08 -10.18
C GLY A 289 -1.38 9.37 -9.97
N LEU A 290 -0.51 8.63 -10.66
CA LEU A 290 0.94 8.78 -10.57
C LEU A 290 1.39 10.17 -11.03
N ARG A 291 0.84 10.67 -12.15
CA ARG A 291 1.09 12.03 -12.64
C ARG A 291 0.55 13.13 -11.73
N LEU A 292 -0.52 12.86 -10.97
CA LEU A 292 -1.08 13.83 -10.02
C LEU A 292 -0.21 13.94 -8.77
N ILE A 293 0.27 12.82 -8.24
CA ILE A 293 1.10 12.78 -7.03
C ILE A 293 2.54 13.22 -7.34
N TYR A 294 3.07 12.84 -8.50
CA TYR A 294 4.43 13.15 -8.96
C TYR A 294 4.42 13.82 -10.36
N PRO A 295 4.05 15.11 -10.43
CA PRO A 295 3.89 15.82 -11.70
C PRO A 295 5.23 16.10 -12.37
N HIS A 296 5.25 16.02 -13.72
CA HIS A 296 6.36 16.48 -14.54
C HIS A 296 6.27 17.97 -14.89
N THR A 297 5.10 18.58 -14.72
CA THR A 297 4.86 19.97 -15.14
C THR A 297 5.37 20.96 -14.12
N GLU A 298 5.94 22.06 -14.58
CA GLU A 298 6.37 23.16 -13.71
C GLU A 298 5.21 23.70 -12.86
N GLU A 299 4.01 23.78 -13.43
CA GLU A 299 2.78 24.16 -12.73
C GLU A 299 2.47 23.21 -11.57
N GLY A 300 2.44 21.90 -11.81
CA GLY A 300 2.17 20.92 -10.76
C GLY A 300 3.24 20.92 -9.66
N MET A 301 4.51 21.10 -10.04
CA MET A 301 5.61 21.27 -9.09
C MET A 301 5.47 22.55 -8.26
N SER A 302 5.08 23.66 -8.89
CA SER A 302 4.85 24.95 -8.22
C SER A 302 3.69 24.86 -7.23
N ASP A 303 2.58 24.23 -7.62
CA ASP A 303 1.43 24.02 -6.76
C ASP A 303 1.79 23.24 -5.49
N ILE A 304 2.61 22.19 -5.63
CA ILE A 304 3.10 21.40 -4.50
C ILE A 304 3.93 22.27 -3.55
N LYS A 305 4.87 23.07 -4.09
CA LYS A 305 5.70 23.98 -3.29
C LYS A 305 4.87 25.02 -2.56
N THR A 306 3.91 25.63 -3.24
CA THR A 306 3.03 26.64 -2.65
C THR A 306 2.19 26.06 -1.52
N ARG A 307 1.60 24.87 -1.70
CA ARG A 307 0.85 24.20 -0.63
C ARG A 307 1.74 23.84 0.55
N ALA A 308 2.95 23.33 0.29
CA ALA A 308 3.91 22.98 1.34
C ALA A 308 4.38 24.20 2.15
N GLY A 309 4.67 25.32 1.49
CA GLY A 309 5.03 26.58 2.15
C GLY A 309 3.89 27.12 3.02
N ALA A 310 2.66 27.16 2.49
CA ALA A 310 1.50 27.62 3.24
C ALA A 310 1.22 26.74 4.48
N ALA A 311 1.55 25.46 4.43
CA ALA A 311 1.43 24.57 5.57
C ALA A 311 2.51 24.80 6.64
N LEU A 312 3.76 25.02 6.24
CA LEU A 312 4.83 25.40 7.17
C LEU A 312 4.47 26.70 7.90
N ASP A 313 3.95 27.69 7.18
CA ASP A 313 3.52 28.97 7.76
C ASP A 313 2.41 28.77 8.82
N LYS A 314 1.46 27.85 8.57
CA LYS A 314 0.39 27.51 9.52
C LYS A 314 0.86 26.72 10.73
N MET A 315 1.85 25.84 10.57
CA MET A 315 2.43 25.08 11.68
C MET A 315 3.24 25.96 12.64
N GLY A 316 3.65 27.15 12.18
CA GLY A 316 4.35 28.14 12.99
C GLY A 316 5.78 27.75 13.36
N ASP A 317 6.65 28.76 13.44
CA ASP A 317 7.89 28.66 14.21
C ASP A 317 7.60 29.11 15.64
N GLU A 318 7.00 28.23 16.45
CA GLU A 318 7.03 28.41 17.90
C GLU A 318 8.44 28.07 18.41
N ALA A 319 9.37 28.98 18.13
CA ALA A 319 10.73 28.92 18.62
C ALA A 319 10.71 28.77 20.16
N GLY A 320 11.06 27.57 20.64
CA GLY A 320 11.13 27.26 22.07
C GLY A 320 10.14 26.21 22.58
N ILE A 321 9.23 25.68 21.74
CA ILE A 321 8.42 24.51 22.10
C ILE A 321 9.04 23.24 21.50
N GLU A 322 9.22 22.22 22.34
CA GLU A 322 9.73 20.91 21.91
C GLU A 322 8.68 20.22 21.04
N ARG A 323 8.94 20.13 19.73
CA ARG A 323 8.05 19.46 18.76
C ARG A 323 8.00 17.96 19.06
N SER A 324 6.81 17.37 18.92
CA SER A 324 6.69 15.91 18.97
C SER A 324 7.47 15.27 17.81
N PRO A 325 7.91 14.00 17.91
CA PRO A 325 8.61 13.32 16.81
C PRO A 325 7.82 13.31 15.49
N PHE A 326 6.48 13.18 15.57
CA PHE A 326 5.60 13.24 14.40
C PHE A 326 5.57 14.63 13.76
N GLU A 327 5.54 15.68 14.58
CA GLU A 327 5.54 17.05 14.10
C GLU A 327 6.88 17.42 13.45
N ALA A 328 7.99 17.05 14.08
CA ALA A 328 9.33 17.24 13.52
C ALA A 328 9.46 16.56 12.14
N ARG A 329 8.89 15.35 12.00
CA ARG A 329 8.85 14.61 10.75
C ARG A 329 8.03 15.32 9.67
N VAL A 330 6.86 15.84 10.02
CA VAL A 330 6.05 16.62 9.06
C VAL A 330 6.80 17.86 8.57
N VAL A 331 7.43 18.61 9.48
CA VAL A 331 8.22 19.79 9.12
C VAL A 331 9.40 19.43 8.21
N GLU A 332 10.09 18.32 8.47
CA GLU A 332 11.16 17.80 7.59
C GLU A 332 10.65 17.57 6.17
N LEU A 333 9.53 16.85 6.03
CA LEU A 333 8.91 16.51 4.75
C LEU A 333 8.47 17.75 3.97
N LEU A 334 7.86 18.73 4.64
CA LEU A 334 7.41 19.98 4.01
C LEU A 334 8.57 20.83 3.53
N ASN A 335 9.61 20.97 4.34
CA ASN A 335 10.83 21.64 3.92
C ASN A 335 11.46 20.95 2.70
N GLY A 336 11.40 19.61 2.65
CA GLY A 336 11.81 18.85 1.47
C GLY A 336 11.02 19.21 0.21
N LEU A 337 9.71 19.42 0.32
CA LEU A 337 8.83 19.80 -0.81
C LEU A 337 9.04 21.25 -1.26
N VAL A 338 9.22 22.20 -0.33
CA VAL A 338 9.47 23.61 -0.67
C VAL A 338 10.77 23.79 -1.46
N ASN A 339 11.80 23.02 -1.09
CA ASN A 339 13.14 23.10 -1.70
C ASN A 339 13.31 22.22 -2.95
N ALA A 340 12.23 21.60 -3.45
CA ALA A 340 12.24 20.62 -4.55
C ALA A 340 12.58 21.21 -5.92
#